data_AF-A0A7Y2H7L0-F1
#
_entry.id   AF-A0A7Y2H7L0-F1
#
_cell.length_a   1.000
_cell.length_b   1.000
_cell.length_c   1.000
_cell.angle_alpha   90.00
_cell.angle_beta   90.00
_cell.angle_gamma   90.00
#
_symmetry.space_group_name_H-M   'P 1'
#
loop_
_entity.id
_entity.type
_entity.pdbx_description
1 polymer ?
#
loop_
_entity_poly.entity_id
_entity_poly.type
_entity_poly.pdbx_seq_one_letter_code
_entity_poly.pdbx_strand_id
1 'polypeptide(L)'
;MRTLVSSLFCMLFFCIGVVAQNSADCRSAIPVCADAPILSFTDGLGDVDDFDPDNIRQTGCLEKGSVSSANIENNTSWYVFRAGTDGQIGFDIEALPAVGTTITSEYDFALYGPDTDCADISNGTAQP
;
A
#
# COMPACT_ATOMS: atom_id res chain seq x y z
N MET A 1 39.32 -22.41 -1.10
CA MET A 1 38.22 -22.36 -0.10
C MET A 1 37.69 -20.94 0.12
N ARG A 2 38.51 -19.93 0.40
CA ARG A 2 38.05 -18.54 0.62
C ARG A 2 37.33 -17.90 -0.58
N THR A 3 37.82 -18.13 -1.80
CA THR A 3 37.20 -17.60 -3.03
C THR A 3 35.86 -18.26 -3.35
N LEU A 4 35.74 -19.57 -3.14
CA LEU A 4 34.51 -20.34 -3.33
C LEU A 4 33.39 -19.90 -2.39
N VAL A 5 33.71 -19.64 -1.12
CA VAL A 5 32.76 -19.11 -0.13
C VAL A 5 32.28 -17.71 -0.52
N SER A 6 33.18 -16.85 -1.00
CA SER A 6 32.84 -15.50 -1.46
C SER A 6 31.92 -15.52 -2.69
N SER A 7 32.19 -16.40 -3.67
CA SER A 7 31.36 -16.54 -4.86
C SER A 7 29.96 -17.09 -4.54
N LEU A 8 29.87 -18.02 -3.59
CA LEU A 8 28.59 -18.58 -3.14
C LEU A 8 27.73 -17.52 -2.42
N PHE A 9 28.35 -16.68 -1.57
CA PHE A 9 27.66 -15.58 -0.91
C PHE A 9 27.13 -14.53 -1.90
N CYS A 10 27.93 -14.16 -2.91
CA CYS A 10 27.47 -13.24 -3.95
C CYS A 10 26.33 -13.81 -4.80
N MET A 11 26.35 -15.12 -5.09
CA MET A 11 25.27 -15.78 -5.83
C MET A 11 23.97 -15.80 -5.00
N LEU A 12 24.05 -16.12 -3.72
CA LEU A 12 22.90 -16.11 -2.80
C LEU A 12 22.29 -14.71 -2.63
N PHE A 13 23.12 -13.66 -2.64
CA PHE A 13 22.68 -12.25 -2.58
C PHE A 13 21.99 -11.76 -3.87
N PHE A 14 22.26 -12.36 -5.03
CA PHE A 14 21.59 -12.00 -6.28
C PHE A 14 20.33 -12.84 -6.55
N CYS A 15 20.08 -13.90 -5.77
CA CYS A 15 18.90 -14.75 -5.90
C CYS A 15 17.71 -14.28 -5.05
N ILE A 16 17.90 -13.31 -4.15
CA ILE A 16 16.79 -12.62 -3.49
C ILE A 16 16.17 -11.68 -4.53
N GLY A 17 15.00 -12.05 -5.04
CA GLY A 17 14.20 -11.16 -5.87
C GLY A 17 13.96 -9.85 -5.13
N VAL A 18 14.11 -8.74 -5.82
CA VAL A 18 13.58 -7.46 -5.36
C VAL A 18 12.07 -7.60 -5.32
N VAL A 19 11.53 -7.85 -4.13
CA VAL A 19 10.09 -7.76 -3.87
C VAL A 19 9.68 -6.30 -4.07
N ALA A 20 8.56 -6.10 -4.75
CA ALA A 20 7.94 -4.77 -4.84
C ALA A 20 7.69 -4.24 -3.42
N GLN A 21 7.86 -2.94 -3.24
CA GLN A 21 7.63 -2.30 -1.95
C GLN A 21 6.13 -2.08 -1.81
N ASN A 22 5.44 -2.97 -1.10
CA ASN A 22 4.12 -2.70 -0.57
C ASN A 22 4.25 -2.41 0.93
N SER A 23 3.59 -1.36 1.39
CA SER A 23 3.33 -1.12 2.79
C SER A 23 1.82 -1.07 2.94
N ALA A 24 1.27 -2.07 3.62
CA ALA A 24 -0.15 -2.18 3.87
C ALA A 24 -0.57 -1.51 5.17
N ASP A 25 0.31 -0.73 5.83
CA ASP A 25 0.01 0.00 7.07
C ASP A 25 0.23 1.51 6.91
N CYS A 26 -0.71 2.34 7.36
CA CYS A 26 -0.64 3.80 7.42
C CYS A 26 0.65 4.27 8.11
N ARG A 27 1.06 3.59 9.18
CA ARG A 27 2.26 3.94 9.97
C ARG A 27 3.58 3.69 9.24
N SER A 28 3.56 2.83 8.23
CA SER A 28 4.74 2.52 7.42
C SER A 28 4.58 2.94 5.95
N ALA A 29 3.59 3.82 5.68
CA ALA A 29 3.23 4.27 4.35
C ALA A 29 4.43 4.69 3.51
N ILE A 30 4.38 4.35 2.22
CA ILE A 30 5.46 4.60 1.27
C ILE A 30 5.50 6.09 0.93
N PRO A 31 6.65 6.78 1.14
CA PRO A 31 6.77 8.18 0.78
C PRO A 31 6.91 8.37 -0.73
N VAL A 32 6.02 9.16 -1.32
CA VAL A 32 6.08 9.59 -2.72
C VAL A 32 6.86 10.90 -2.82
N CYS A 33 8.06 10.80 -3.40
CA CYS A 33 9.01 11.91 -3.45
C CYS A 33 9.02 12.68 -4.77
N ALA A 34 8.38 12.14 -5.81
CA ALA A 34 8.33 12.74 -7.14
C ALA A 34 7.12 12.20 -7.91
N ASP A 35 6.75 12.93 -8.97
CA ASP A 35 5.78 12.47 -9.96
C ASP A 35 6.44 11.40 -10.86
N ALA A 36 6.31 10.15 -10.45
CA ALA A 36 6.84 8.99 -11.14
C ALA A 36 5.95 7.76 -10.90
N PRO A 37 5.88 6.82 -11.86
CA PRO A 37 5.15 5.57 -11.66
C PRO A 37 5.69 4.78 -10.48
N ILE A 38 4.78 4.36 -9.60
CA ILE A 38 5.09 3.45 -8.49
C ILE A 38 4.46 2.09 -8.81
N LEU A 39 5.30 1.08 -8.92
CA LEU A 39 4.86 -0.31 -9.11
C LEU A 39 4.76 -0.97 -7.74
N SER A 40 3.55 -1.30 -7.32
CA SER A 40 3.27 -2.02 -6.08
C SER A 40 2.50 -3.30 -6.37
N PHE A 41 2.72 -4.30 -5.52
CA PHE A 41 1.83 -5.43 -5.38
C PHE A 41 0.94 -5.17 -4.18
N THR A 42 -0.30 -4.75 -4.42
CA THR A 42 -1.26 -4.49 -3.35
C THR A 42 -1.78 -5.81 -2.80
N ASP A 43 -1.15 -6.30 -1.73
CA ASP A 43 -1.48 -7.56 -1.08
C ASP A 43 -1.44 -7.44 0.45
N GLY A 44 -2.25 -8.27 1.12
CA GLY A 44 -2.25 -8.34 2.58
C GLY A 44 -3.05 -7.24 3.28
N LEU A 45 -2.93 -7.25 4.61
CA LEU A 45 -3.74 -6.46 5.55
C LEU A 45 -2.88 -5.65 6.53
N GLY A 46 -1.57 -5.54 6.25
CA GLY A 46 -0.62 -4.92 7.18
C GLY A 46 -0.26 -5.81 8.38
N ASP A 47 0.62 -5.28 9.23
CA ASP A 47 0.92 -5.80 10.56
C ASP A 47 -0.05 -5.27 11.63
N VAL A 48 -0.72 -4.15 11.32
CA VAL A 48 -1.67 -3.43 12.17
C VAL A 48 -2.98 -3.27 11.40
N ASP A 49 -4.09 -3.50 12.09
CA ASP A 49 -5.40 -3.16 11.55
C ASP A 49 -5.63 -1.65 11.69
N ASP A 50 -5.50 -0.92 10.58
CA ASP A 50 -5.66 0.54 10.54
C ASP A 50 -7.13 0.96 10.58
N PHE A 51 -8.09 0.05 10.46
CA PHE A 51 -9.52 0.33 10.60
C PHE A 51 -10.17 -0.62 11.60
N ASP A 52 -10.34 -0.17 12.85
CA ASP A 52 -10.97 -0.96 13.91
C ASP A 52 -12.22 -1.71 13.38
N PRO A 53 -12.17 -3.04 13.25
CA PRO A 53 -13.14 -3.80 12.46
C PRO A 53 -14.51 -3.90 13.15
N ASP A 54 -14.56 -3.62 14.46
CA ASP A 54 -15.81 -3.58 15.22
C ASP A 54 -16.52 -2.23 15.05
N ASN A 55 -15.76 -1.16 14.80
CA ASN A 55 -16.24 0.22 14.82
C ASN A 55 -16.30 0.88 13.43
N ILE A 56 -15.44 0.48 12.49
CA ILE A 56 -15.27 1.09 11.19
C ILE A 56 -15.59 0.07 10.11
N ARG A 57 -16.78 0.20 9.50
CA ARG A 57 -17.23 -0.65 8.39
C ARG A 57 -17.25 0.07 7.04
N GLN A 58 -17.01 1.37 7.08
CA GLN A 58 -16.88 2.23 5.92
C GLN A 58 -16.01 3.44 6.28
N THR A 59 -15.19 3.89 5.34
CA THR A 59 -14.46 5.16 5.43
C THR A 59 -14.50 5.85 4.07
N GLY A 60 -15.14 7.02 4.00
CA GLY A 60 -15.51 7.62 2.71
C GLY A 60 -16.32 6.67 1.83
N CYS A 61 -15.81 6.37 0.62
CA CYS A 61 -16.39 5.39 -0.29
C CYS A 61 -15.78 3.98 -0.17
N LEU A 62 -14.77 3.79 0.68
CA LEU A 62 -14.20 2.48 0.93
C LEU A 62 -15.12 1.70 1.85
N GLU A 63 -15.55 0.53 1.38
CA GLU A 63 -16.38 -0.40 2.13
C GLU A 63 -15.73 -1.79 2.16
N LYS A 64 -16.20 -2.62 3.08
CA LYS A 64 -15.76 -4.02 3.14
C LYS A 64 -16.05 -4.71 1.80
N GLY A 65 -15.00 -5.22 1.16
CA GLY A 65 -15.11 -5.95 -0.09
C GLY A 65 -15.82 -7.32 0.03
N SER A 66 -15.81 -8.07 -1.06
CA SER A 66 -16.53 -9.36 -1.18
C SER A 66 -15.99 -10.48 -0.26
N VAL A 67 -14.82 -10.30 0.36
CA VAL A 67 -14.22 -11.29 1.26
C VAL A 67 -14.83 -11.16 2.65
N SER A 68 -15.65 -12.12 3.04
CA SER A 68 -16.44 -12.04 4.28
C SER A 68 -15.60 -12.01 5.56
N SER A 69 -14.39 -12.53 5.54
CA SER A 69 -13.45 -12.53 6.67
C SER A 69 -12.52 -11.33 6.71
N ALA A 70 -12.53 -10.48 5.68
CA ALA A 70 -11.66 -9.31 5.61
C ALA A 70 -12.38 -8.07 6.13
N ASN A 71 -11.63 -7.11 6.67
CA ASN A 71 -12.11 -5.77 6.99
C ASN A 71 -12.00 -4.86 5.74
N ILE A 72 -12.04 -3.54 5.94
CA ILE A 72 -11.84 -2.56 4.84
C ILE A 72 -10.38 -2.61 4.34
N GLU A 73 -9.43 -2.90 5.22
CA GLU A 73 -8.00 -3.05 4.91
C GLU A 73 -7.69 -4.41 4.31
N ASN A 74 -8.18 -4.65 3.11
CA ASN A 74 -7.94 -5.91 2.40
C ASN A 74 -7.24 -5.68 1.07
N ASN A 75 -6.00 -6.15 0.97
CA ASN A 75 -5.10 -5.88 -0.15
C ASN A 75 -4.93 -4.37 -0.32
N THR A 76 -4.29 -3.74 0.67
CA THR A 76 -4.11 -2.29 0.74
C THR A 76 -2.64 -1.90 0.51
N SER A 77 -2.43 -0.71 -0.06
CA SER A 77 -1.14 -0.03 -0.08
C SER A 77 -1.34 1.40 0.41
N TRP A 78 -0.53 1.82 1.37
CA TRP A 78 -0.53 3.17 1.90
C TRP A 78 0.60 4.01 1.30
N TYR A 79 0.24 5.21 0.85
CA TYR A 79 1.17 6.18 0.31
C TYR A 79 1.02 7.51 1.05
N VAL A 80 2.14 8.20 1.24
CA VAL A 80 2.16 9.56 1.80
C VAL A 80 2.94 10.48 0.88
N PHE A 81 2.43 11.68 0.66
CA PHE A 81 3.10 12.68 -0.16
C PHE A 81 2.95 14.06 0.46
N ARG A 82 3.83 14.97 0.05
CA ARG A 82 3.70 16.39 0.38
C ARG A 82 3.56 17.18 -0.92
N ALA A 83 2.48 17.95 -1.03
CA ALA A 83 2.34 18.90 -2.12
C ALA A 83 3.44 19.97 -2.00
N GLY A 84 4.25 20.13 -3.05
CA GLY A 84 5.32 21.13 -3.10
C GLY A 84 4.86 22.54 -3.45
N THR A 85 3.66 22.66 -4.05
CA THR A 85 3.03 23.90 -4.47
C THR A 85 1.52 23.81 -4.29
N ASP A 86 0.86 24.95 -4.13
CA ASP A 86 -0.60 25.03 -4.14
C ASP A 86 -1.18 24.61 -5.50
N GLY A 87 -2.37 24.00 -5.49
CA GLY A 87 -3.05 23.58 -6.72
C GLY A 87 -3.94 22.36 -6.53
N GLN A 88 -4.16 21.64 -7.63
CA GLN A 88 -4.86 20.36 -7.63
C GLN A 88 -3.86 19.22 -7.58
N ILE A 89 -4.21 18.17 -6.83
CA ILE A 89 -3.51 16.90 -6.82
C ILE A 89 -4.34 15.93 -7.64
N GLY A 90 -3.68 15.22 -8.54
CA GLY A 90 -4.25 14.10 -9.28
C GLY A 90 -3.26 12.96 -9.28
N PHE A 91 -3.77 11.74 -9.37
CA PHE A 91 -2.98 10.53 -9.55
C PHE A 91 -3.76 9.58 -10.45
N ASP A 92 -3.01 8.82 -11.24
CA ASP A 92 -3.55 7.76 -12.09
C ASP A 92 -3.32 6.42 -11.38
N ILE A 93 -4.37 5.59 -11.32
CA ILE A 93 -4.29 4.22 -10.81
C ILE A 93 -4.52 3.28 -11.98
N GLU A 94 -3.53 2.45 -12.29
CA GLU A 94 -3.59 1.45 -13.34
C GLU A 94 -3.45 0.05 -12.74
N ALA A 95 -4.46 -0.80 -12.95
CA ALA A 95 -4.37 -2.20 -12.58
C ALA A 95 -3.57 -2.98 -13.64
N LEU A 96 -2.52 -3.67 -13.20
CA LEU A 96 -1.68 -4.51 -14.05
C LEU A 96 -2.00 -6.00 -13.82
N PRO A 97 -1.84 -6.86 -14.85
CA PRO A 97 -2.04 -8.30 -14.68
C PRO A 97 -0.95 -8.89 -13.78
N ALA A 98 -1.34 -9.61 -12.73
CA ALA A 98 -0.38 -10.29 -11.86
C ALA A 98 0.36 -11.42 -12.60
N VAL A 99 -0.32 -12.13 -13.50
CA VAL A 99 0.24 -13.18 -14.36
C VAL A 99 -0.42 -13.12 -15.74
N GLY A 100 0.39 -13.17 -16.80
CA GLY A 100 -0.12 -13.17 -18.18
C GLY A 100 -0.69 -11.82 -18.58
N THR A 101 -1.89 -11.81 -19.16
CA THR A 101 -2.52 -10.59 -19.73
C THR A 101 -3.88 -10.26 -19.11
N THR A 102 -4.40 -11.08 -18.20
CA THR A 102 -5.72 -10.87 -17.60
C THR A 102 -5.59 -9.97 -16.38
N ILE A 103 -6.28 -8.83 -16.40
CA ILE A 103 -6.41 -7.94 -15.24
C ILE A 103 -7.63 -8.39 -14.44
N THR A 104 -7.44 -8.66 -13.16
CA THR A 104 -8.51 -9.08 -12.23
C THR A 104 -8.62 -8.18 -11.01
N SER A 105 -7.69 -7.24 -10.84
CA SER A 105 -7.68 -6.31 -9.72
C SER A 105 -8.56 -5.11 -10.03
N GLU A 106 -9.38 -4.73 -9.05
CA GLU A 106 -10.14 -3.49 -9.04
C GLU A 106 -9.66 -2.73 -7.80
N TYR A 107 -9.30 -1.47 -7.98
CA TYR A 107 -8.74 -0.66 -6.90
C TYR A 107 -9.65 0.53 -6.64
N ASP A 108 -10.02 0.70 -5.38
CA ASP A 108 -10.59 1.92 -4.85
C ASP A 108 -9.51 2.71 -4.11
N PHE A 109 -9.76 3.98 -3.82
CA PHE A 109 -8.84 4.82 -3.07
C PHE A 109 -9.56 5.72 -2.07
N ALA A 110 -8.82 6.13 -1.04
CA ALA A 110 -9.19 7.20 -0.13
C ALA A 110 -7.99 8.13 0.04
N LEU A 111 -8.24 9.43 0.17
CA LEU A 111 -7.22 10.44 0.41
C LEU A 111 -7.48 11.15 1.73
N TYR A 112 -6.63 10.89 2.73
CA TYR A 112 -6.71 11.55 4.02
C TYR A 112 -5.78 12.76 4.05
N GLY A 113 -6.29 13.91 4.52
CA GLY A 113 -5.43 15.04 4.79
C GLY A 113 -6.14 16.39 4.89
N PRO A 114 -5.34 17.47 4.96
CA PRO A 114 -3.88 17.44 5.18
C PRO A 114 -3.50 17.03 6.62
N ASP A 115 -2.28 16.48 6.79
CA ASP A 115 -1.64 16.19 8.08
C ASP A 115 -2.46 15.31 9.06
N THR A 116 -3.12 14.27 8.54
CA THR A 116 -3.91 13.32 9.33
C THR A 116 -3.00 12.31 10.07
N ASP A 117 -3.23 12.12 11.37
CA ASP A 117 -2.58 11.06 12.15
C ASP A 117 -3.24 9.70 11.88
N CYS A 118 -2.46 8.63 11.73
CA CYS A 118 -2.99 7.28 11.58
C CYS A 118 -3.91 6.88 12.75
N ALA A 119 -3.66 7.37 13.96
CA ALA A 119 -4.53 7.11 15.12
C ALA A 119 -5.95 7.66 14.92
N ASP A 120 -6.09 8.79 14.22
CA ASP A 120 -7.39 9.39 13.92
C ASP A 120 -8.12 8.62 12.81
N ILE A 121 -7.38 8.01 11.88
CA ILE A 121 -7.93 7.06 10.90
C ILE A 121 -8.41 5.80 11.62
N SER A 122 -7.58 5.22 12.50
CA SER A 122 -7.89 3.97 13.21
C SER A 122 -9.04 4.04 14.18
N ASN A 123 -9.38 5.23 14.68
CA ASN A 123 -10.55 5.45 15.53
C ASN A 123 -11.74 6.06 14.77
N GLY A 124 -11.62 6.28 13.45
CA GLY A 124 -12.68 6.77 12.57
C GLY A 124 -13.00 8.26 12.72
N THR A 125 -12.21 9.03 13.47
CA THR A 125 -12.41 10.48 13.60
C THR A 125 -11.92 11.24 12.39
N ALA A 126 -10.90 10.71 11.69
CA ALA A 126 -10.52 11.17 10.37
C ALA A 126 -11.32 10.41 9.31
N GLN A 127 -11.85 11.16 8.34
CA GLN A 127 -12.50 10.63 7.15
C GLN A 127 -11.83 11.28 5.92
N PRO A 128 -11.75 10.55 4.79
CA PRO A 128 -11.19 11.08 3.55
C PRO A 128 -12.11 12.11 2.88
#